data_AF-D6CQ69-F1
#
_entry.id   AF-D6CQ69-F1
#
_cell.length_a   1.000
_cell.length_b   1.000
_cell.length_c   1.000
_cell.angle_alpha   90.00
_cell.angle_beta   90.00
_cell.angle_gamma   90.00
#
_symmetry.space_group_name_H-M   'P 1'
#
loop_
_entity.id
_entity.type
_entity.pdbx_description
1 polymer ?
#
loop_
_entity_poly.entity_id
_entity_poly.type
_entity_poly.pdbx_seq_one_letter_code
_entity_poly.pdbx_strand_id
1 'polypeptide(L)'
;MSQINAVEAPIINSPYDEPQFHWHIEVAKPPEKRPGRRPASYFFRVPDRAARGRKTKKQEALFDDASKGQEYLLDLANLIRQRRQEWRERDYAGATKVTRELLELWQSPDRQQRLFYAQLEAVETVLFLVEGPDDLKQGVNVPTDEPGGDAKEAGYKAFVRYALKMATGSGKTTVMGMLAAWSILNKVAQPQNPAYSDTVLLVCPNVTIRDRLRELDPNLDELSLYRTRQLVSLQRMPDLRRGEVFITNWHNLERRELSDVNGTSARVVKRGVPVEKLRTVKLGGRDDLSEADIRQQALTGAFDIVRELRDAKGRLTGFDVREVRYYESDAAFLRRVLGNRKGRSSAIFVMNDEAHHAYRRGKLDAEDSYAIDEETAEVDAREATVWVEGLDRINNALGGKKNGIRLCLDLSATPFYIQGSGNEVGKPFPWVVSDFSLLEAIEAGLVKIPQLPTQDIGGTQTPAYFNVWRWVQELAEKDGASGKLTPDVLMRYATQPIMQLGVWAAEFREPVPERRCWASGLFFGHGRHGRSSHAPERAAAGVLCGAACAPISVQAGTNEAIRRRFSAAQTSFHSARTRSRPRRLNWRNPARS
;
A
#
# COMPACT_ATOMS: atom_id res chain seq x y z
N MET A 1 25.54 -11.31 -31.31
CA MET A 1 24.52 -10.32 -30.89
C MET A 1 23.49 -11.08 -30.06
N SER A 2 23.49 -10.94 -28.73
CA SER A 2 22.39 -11.53 -27.94
C SER A 2 21.18 -10.61 -28.09
N GLN A 3 20.31 -10.96 -29.03
CA GLN A 3 19.00 -10.33 -29.13
C GLN A 3 18.29 -10.51 -27.78
N ILE A 4 17.74 -9.44 -27.21
CA ILE A 4 16.87 -9.57 -26.04
C ILE A 4 15.73 -10.50 -26.49
N ASN A 5 15.65 -11.69 -25.89
CA ASN A 5 14.66 -12.71 -26.19
C ASN A 5 13.28 -12.27 -25.68
N ALA A 6 12.71 -11.27 -26.35
CA ALA A 6 11.43 -10.68 -26.02
C ALA A 6 10.29 -11.61 -26.47
N VAL A 7 9.24 -11.68 -25.65
CA VAL A 7 8.01 -12.37 -26.00
C VAL A 7 7.13 -11.39 -26.80
N GLU A 8 6.89 -11.69 -28.08
CA GLU A 8 6.11 -10.84 -28.98
C GLU A 8 4.63 -10.71 -28.53
N ALA A 9 4.02 -11.82 -28.12
CA ALA A 9 2.65 -11.88 -27.64
C ALA A 9 2.61 -12.44 -26.20
N PRO A 10 2.76 -11.59 -25.17
CA PRO A 10 2.85 -12.05 -23.79
C PRO A 10 1.53 -12.58 -23.23
N ILE A 11 0.38 -12.15 -23.75
CA ILE A 11 -0.95 -12.59 -23.31
C ILE A 11 -1.26 -13.96 -23.94
N ILE A 12 -1.33 -14.99 -23.12
CA ILE A 12 -1.54 -16.39 -23.53
C ILE A 12 -2.64 -17.10 -22.73
N ASN A 13 -3.24 -16.43 -21.75
CA ASN A 13 -4.31 -16.95 -20.90
C ASN A 13 -5.53 -16.00 -20.90
N SER A 14 -6.70 -16.56 -20.58
CA SER A 14 -7.91 -15.79 -20.28
C SER A 14 -7.79 -15.14 -18.89
N PRO A 15 -8.26 -13.90 -18.68
CA PRO A 15 -8.33 -13.28 -17.35
C PRO A 15 -9.42 -13.89 -16.46
N TYR A 16 -10.33 -14.68 -17.02
CA TYR A 16 -11.52 -15.19 -16.32
C TYR A 16 -11.45 -16.68 -15.98
N ASP A 17 -10.51 -17.40 -16.58
CA ASP A 17 -10.37 -18.84 -16.41
C ASP A 17 -9.00 -19.15 -15.81
N GLU A 18 -8.83 -20.36 -15.26
CA GLU A 18 -7.53 -20.75 -14.70
C GLU A 18 -6.44 -20.70 -15.78
N PRO A 19 -5.25 -20.11 -15.51
CA PRO A 19 -4.16 -20.12 -16.48
C PRO A 19 -3.81 -21.52 -16.95
N GLN A 20 -3.82 -21.72 -18.27
CA GLN A 20 -3.57 -23.02 -18.92
C GLN A 20 -2.16 -23.13 -19.48
N PHE A 21 -1.45 -22.02 -19.61
CA PHE A 21 -0.10 -21.95 -20.15
C PHE A 21 0.73 -20.93 -19.36
N HIS A 22 2.05 -21.04 -19.46
CA HIS A 22 2.96 -20.01 -18.95
C HIS A 22 4.20 -19.90 -19.85
N TRP A 23 4.85 -18.75 -19.85
CA TRP A 23 6.13 -18.56 -20.54
C TRP A 23 7.29 -19.00 -19.66
N HIS A 24 7.98 -20.07 -20.02
CA HIS A 24 9.24 -20.44 -19.40
C HIS A 24 10.37 -19.63 -20.05
N ILE A 25 11.00 -18.75 -19.26
CA ILE A 25 12.04 -17.83 -19.73
C ILE A 25 13.34 -18.19 -19.04
N GLU A 26 14.36 -18.53 -19.84
CA GLU A 26 15.72 -18.81 -19.38
C GLU A 26 16.71 -17.87 -20.07
N VAL A 27 17.78 -17.52 -19.35
CA VAL A 27 18.84 -16.68 -19.88
C VAL A 27 19.45 -17.34 -21.12
N ALA A 28 19.63 -16.55 -22.19
CA ALA A 28 20.18 -16.96 -23.47
C ALA A 28 19.41 -18.07 -24.22
N LYS A 29 18.21 -18.46 -23.78
CA LYS A 29 17.32 -19.37 -24.50
C LYS A 29 16.07 -18.64 -25.00
N PRO A 30 15.50 -19.04 -26.14
CA PRO A 30 14.22 -18.50 -26.59
C PRO A 30 13.12 -18.81 -25.56
N PRO A 31 12.13 -17.92 -25.37
CA PRO A 31 11.02 -18.15 -24.46
C PRO A 31 10.18 -19.35 -24.94
N GLU A 32 9.87 -20.26 -24.03
CA GLU A 32 9.12 -21.48 -24.32
C GLU A 32 7.72 -21.40 -23.71
N LYS A 33 6.66 -21.53 -24.52
CA LYS A 33 5.29 -21.63 -24.01
C LYS A 33 5.06 -23.04 -23.51
N ARG A 34 4.90 -23.21 -22.20
CA ARG A 34 4.64 -24.52 -21.58
C ARG A 34 3.16 -24.67 -21.19
N PRO A 35 2.59 -25.89 -21.32
CA PRO A 35 1.26 -26.17 -20.81
C PRO A 35 1.25 -26.20 -19.27
N GLY A 36 0.08 -25.98 -18.70
CA GLY A 36 -0.15 -25.91 -17.27
C GLY A 36 0.09 -24.52 -16.68
N ARG A 37 -0.48 -24.33 -15.50
CA ARG A 37 -0.30 -23.12 -14.70
C ARG A 37 1.10 -23.07 -14.09
N ARG A 38 1.68 -21.86 -14.02
CA ARG A 38 2.96 -21.64 -13.35
C ARG A 38 2.85 -21.97 -11.84
N PRO A 39 3.80 -22.73 -11.27
CA PRO A 39 3.92 -22.87 -9.82
C PRO A 39 4.03 -21.50 -9.14
N ALA A 40 3.39 -21.35 -7.97
CA ALA A 40 3.54 -20.14 -7.17
C ALA A 40 5.01 -20.04 -6.73
N SER A 41 5.69 -18.99 -7.17
CA SER A 41 7.10 -18.76 -6.86
C SER A 41 7.40 -17.27 -6.73
N TYR A 42 8.55 -16.97 -6.16
CA TYR A 42 9.08 -15.64 -6.01
C TYR A 42 10.55 -15.62 -6.42
N PHE A 43 10.93 -14.70 -7.30
CA PHE A 43 12.31 -14.51 -7.68
C PHE A 43 12.99 -13.61 -6.65
N PHE A 44 13.62 -14.25 -5.67
CA PHE A 44 14.33 -13.59 -4.59
C PHE A 44 15.64 -13.00 -5.11
N ARG A 45 15.71 -11.67 -5.18
CA ARG A 45 16.96 -10.95 -5.45
C ARG A 45 17.49 -10.46 -4.12
N VAL A 46 18.60 -11.01 -3.67
CA VAL A 46 19.38 -10.38 -2.60
C VAL A 46 19.92 -9.09 -3.20
N PRO A 47 19.58 -7.90 -2.69
CA PRO A 47 20.22 -6.68 -3.16
C PRO A 47 21.74 -6.85 -3.03
N ASP A 48 22.54 -6.45 -4.02
CA ASP A 48 24.02 -6.59 -3.96
C ASP A 48 24.63 -5.96 -2.70
N ARG A 49 23.96 -4.95 -2.14
CA ARG A 49 24.34 -4.29 -0.88
C ARG A 49 24.07 -5.13 0.36
N ALA A 50 23.21 -6.15 0.27
CA ALA A 50 22.86 -7.13 1.30
C ALA A 50 23.71 -8.40 1.27
N ALA A 51 24.56 -8.57 0.26
CA ALA A 51 25.54 -9.64 0.25
C ALA A 51 26.61 -9.36 1.31
N ARG A 52 26.64 -10.17 2.38
CA ARG A 52 27.66 -10.12 3.43
C ARG A 52 29.07 -10.27 2.81
N GLY A 53 29.77 -9.15 2.62
CA GLY A 53 31.15 -9.15 2.15
C GLY A 53 31.58 -7.80 1.57
N ARG A 54 32.55 -7.14 2.22
CA ARG A 54 33.27 -5.97 1.66
C ARG A 54 33.95 -6.38 0.35
N LYS A 55 33.33 -6.11 -0.80
CA LYS A 55 34.05 -6.05 -2.09
C LYS A 55 34.37 -4.59 -2.41
N THR A 56 35.58 -4.37 -2.88
CA THR A 56 36.20 -3.05 -3.07
C THR A 56 35.52 -2.27 -4.19
N LYS A 57 35.23 -0.97 -3.97
CA LYS A 57 34.58 0.01 -4.87
C LYS A 57 35.03 0.07 -6.34
N LYS A 58 36.15 -0.55 -6.72
CA LYS A 58 36.65 -0.57 -8.12
C LYS A 58 36.11 -1.72 -8.97
N GLN A 59 35.37 -2.67 -8.40
CA GLN A 59 34.68 -3.74 -9.13
C GLN A 59 33.15 -3.53 -9.24
N GLU A 60 32.62 -2.37 -8.81
CA GLU A 60 31.17 -2.08 -8.82
C GLU A 60 30.60 -1.80 -10.22
N ALA A 61 31.42 -1.52 -11.23
CA ALA A 61 30.96 -0.93 -12.48
C ALA A 61 30.75 -1.90 -13.66
N LEU A 62 31.03 -3.21 -13.54
CA LEU A 62 30.94 -4.11 -14.70
C LEU A 62 30.16 -5.42 -14.56
N PHE A 63 29.89 -5.95 -13.36
CA PHE A 63 29.07 -7.15 -13.13
C PHE A 63 28.54 -7.04 -11.68
N ASP A 64 27.26 -7.05 -11.30
CA ASP A 64 26.30 -8.15 -11.49
C ASP A 64 24.85 -7.79 -11.01
N ASP A 65 24.20 -6.75 -11.56
CA ASP A 65 22.72 -6.60 -11.47
C ASP A 65 21.99 -7.61 -12.41
N ALA A 66 22.76 -8.56 -12.94
CA ALA A 66 22.34 -9.70 -13.75
C ALA A 66 22.29 -11.01 -12.94
N SER A 67 22.55 -10.98 -11.63
CA SER A 67 22.38 -12.16 -10.79
C SER A 67 20.89 -12.56 -10.82
N LYS A 68 20.61 -13.67 -11.51
CA LYS A 68 19.28 -14.27 -11.58
C LYS A 68 18.84 -14.50 -10.14
N GLY A 69 17.85 -13.73 -9.68
CA GLY A 69 17.27 -13.95 -8.35
C GLY A 69 16.92 -15.43 -8.20
N GLN A 70 17.24 -16.00 -7.05
CA GLN A 70 16.96 -17.40 -6.79
C GLN A 70 15.44 -17.58 -6.76
N GLU A 71 14.92 -18.50 -7.57
CA GLU A 71 13.52 -18.84 -7.53
C GLU A 71 13.23 -19.58 -6.22
N TYR A 72 12.35 -19.00 -5.41
CA TYR A 72 11.85 -19.57 -4.18
C TYR A 72 10.40 -20.02 -4.41
N LEU A 73 10.14 -21.31 -4.26
CA LEU A 73 8.78 -21.84 -4.37
C LEU A 73 7.96 -21.43 -3.14
N LEU A 74 6.74 -20.97 -3.39
CA LEU A 74 5.78 -20.70 -2.33
C LEU A 74 5.03 -21.99 -2.01
N ASP A 75 5.71 -22.92 -1.34
CA ASP A 75 5.21 -24.29 -1.09
C ASP A 75 3.82 -24.30 -0.44
N LEU A 76 3.60 -23.44 0.55
CA LEU A 76 2.30 -23.29 1.21
C LEU A 76 1.20 -22.86 0.24
N ALA A 77 1.46 -21.87 -0.62
CA ALA A 77 0.50 -21.41 -1.62
C ALA A 77 0.22 -22.49 -2.67
N ASN A 78 1.24 -23.23 -3.10
CA ASN A 78 1.07 -24.36 -4.02
C ASN A 78 0.25 -25.50 -3.41
N LEU A 79 0.52 -25.86 -2.15
CA LEU A 79 -0.28 -26.85 -1.42
C LEU A 79 -1.73 -26.40 -1.28
N ILE A 80 -1.97 -25.13 -0.93
CA ILE A 80 -3.32 -24.59 -0.80
C ILE A 80 -4.05 -24.58 -2.14
N ARG A 81 -3.38 -24.27 -3.26
CA ARG A 81 -3.97 -24.39 -4.62
C ARG A 81 -4.50 -25.80 -4.87
N GLN A 82 -3.70 -26.83 -4.53
CA GLN A 82 -4.13 -28.22 -4.65
C GLN A 82 -5.33 -28.53 -3.74
N ARG A 83 -5.26 -28.20 -2.45
CA ARG A 83 -6.34 -28.52 -1.49
C ARG A 83 -7.64 -27.78 -1.80
N ARG A 84 -7.55 -26.54 -2.30
CA ARG A 84 -8.70 -25.78 -2.77
C ARG A 84 -9.32 -26.44 -4.01
N GLN A 85 -8.52 -26.94 -4.94
CA GLN A 85 -9.03 -27.65 -6.11
C GLN A 85 -9.79 -28.92 -5.69
N GLU A 86 -9.24 -29.71 -4.75
CA GLU A 86 -9.94 -30.86 -4.16
C GLU A 86 -11.24 -30.42 -3.44
N TRP A 87 -11.25 -29.26 -2.78
CA TRP A 87 -12.46 -28.72 -2.14
C TRP A 87 -13.55 -28.34 -3.14
N ARG A 88 -13.17 -27.77 -4.30
CA ARG A 88 -14.09 -27.50 -5.42
C ARG A 88 -14.70 -28.79 -5.96
N GLU A 89 -13.89 -29.83 -6.15
CA GLU A 89 -14.33 -31.14 -6.66
C GLU A 89 -15.29 -31.85 -5.70
N ARG A 90 -15.18 -31.54 -4.40
CA ARG A 90 -16.14 -31.98 -3.37
C ARG A 90 -17.32 -31.02 -3.20
N ASP A 91 -17.62 -30.23 -4.21
CA ASP A 91 -18.72 -29.26 -4.22
C ASP A 91 -18.70 -28.37 -2.96
N TYR A 92 -17.54 -27.83 -2.60
CA TYR A 92 -17.34 -26.95 -1.44
C TYR A 92 -17.87 -27.55 -0.11
N ALA A 93 -17.65 -28.84 0.13
CA ALA A 93 -18.06 -29.51 1.37
C ALA A 93 -17.65 -28.73 2.63
N GLY A 94 -18.56 -28.57 3.59
CA GLY A 94 -18.35 -27.76 4.80
C GLY A 94 -18.68 -26.26 4.67
N ALA A 95 -18.78 -25.73 3.45
CA ALA A 95 -19.19 -24.35 3.22
C ALA A 95 -20.60 -24.08 3.75
N THR A 96 -20.82 -22.89 4.32
CA THR A 96 -22.16 -22.49 4.78
C THR A 96 -23.10 -22.25 3.60
N LYS A 97 -24.42 -22.21 3.88
CA LYS A 97 -25.42 -21.85 2.88
C LYS A 97 -25.17 -20.46 2.26
N VAL A 98 -24.75 -19.49 3.08
CA VAL A 98 -24.43 -18.13 2.61
C VAL A 98 -23.21 -18.16 1.70
N THR A 99 -22.17 -18.91 2.09
CA THR A 99 -20.97 -19.08 1.27
C THR A 99 -21.29 -19.70 -0.08
N ARG A 100 -22.09 -20.76 -0.13
CA ARG A 100 -22.50 -21.39 -1.40
C ARG A 100 -23.28 -20.43 -2.30
N GLU A 101 -24.26 -19.70 -1.75
CA GLU A 101 -25.01 -18.68 -2.49
C GLU A 101 -24.09 -17.59 -3.08
N LEU A 102 -23.08 -17.14 -2.31
CA LEU A 102 -22.11 -16.16 -2.79
C LEU A 102 -21.22 -16.74 -3.89
N LEU A 103 -20.71 -17.97 -3.73
CA LEU A 103 -19.89 -18.63 -4.75
C LEU A 103 -20.67 -18.83 -6.06
N GLU A 104 -21.92 -19.29 -5.98
CA GLU A 104 -22.83 -19.42 -7.13
C GLU A 104 -23.03 -18.07 -7.82
N LEU A 105 -23.29 -16.99 -7.05
CA LEU A 105 -23.44 -15.64 -7.58
C LEU A 105 -22.17 -15.16 -8.28
N TRP A 106 -20.99 -15.42 -7.70
CA TRP A 106 -19.71 -14.94 -8.21
C TRP A 106 -19.23 -15.70 -9.46
N GLN A 107 -19.58 -16.99 -9.55
CA GLN A 107 -19.24 -17.86 -10.67
C GLN A 107 -20.34 -17.91 -11.76
N SER A 108 -21.49 -17.27 -11.52
CA SER A 108 -22.61 -17.25 -12.47
C SER A 108 -22.18 -16.69 -13.84
N PRO A 109 -22.54 -17.38 -14.95
CA PRO A 109 -22.27 -16.88 -16.31
C PRO A 109 -23.16 -15.69 -16.69
N ASP A 110 -24.29 -15.48 -15.99
CA ASP A 110 -25.28 -14.44 -16.31
C ASP A 110 -24.92 -13.05 -15.75
N ARG A 111 -23.78 -12.94 -15.06
CA ARG A 111 -23.28 -11.67 -14.53
C ARG A 111 -22.98 -10.70 -15.67
N GLN A 112 -23.35 -9.43 -15.50
CA GLN A 112 -23.00 -8.39 -16.47
C GLN A 112 -21.49 -8.24 -16.64
N GLN A 113 -20.74 -8.41 -15.55
CA GLN A 113 -19.28 -8.42 -15.56
C GLN A 113 -18.79 -9.67 -14.83
N ARG A 114 -18.12 -10.54 -15.57
CA ARG A 114 -17.42 -11.71 -15.01
C ARG A 114 -16.33 -11.23 -14.07
N LEU A 115 -16.17 -11.91 -12.93
CA LEU A 115 -15.06 -11.69 -12.02
C LEU A 115 -13.80 -12.35 -12.59
N PHE A 116 -12.64 -11.76 -12.34
CA PHE A 116 -11.38 -12.35 -12.79
C PHE A 116 -11.08 -13.61 -11.99
N TYR A 117 -10.40 -14.58 -12.62
CA TYR A 117 -9.99 -15.80 -11.95
C TYR A 117 -9.12 -15.50 -10.71
N ALA A 118 -8.23 -14.51 -10.82
CA ALA A 118 -7.39 -14.03 -9.70
C ALA A 118 -8.21 -13.56 -8.49
N GLN A 119 -9.40 -12.99 -8.70
CA GLN A 119 -10.28 -12.53 -7.64
C GLN A 119 -10.98 -13.72 -6.97
N LEU A 120 -11.56 -14.62 -7.78
CA LEU A 120 -12.22 -15.84 -7.31
C LEU A 120 -11.26 -16.72 -6.51
N GLU A 121 -10.06 -16.94 -7.05
CA GLU A 121 -9.04 -17.75 -6.38
C GLU A 121 -8.63 -17.18 -5.02
N ALA A 122 -8.37 -15.87 -4.94
CA ALA A 122 -7.95 -15.23 -3.71
C ALA A 122 -9.04 -15.32 -2.63
N VAL A 123 -10.30 -15.11 -3.04
CA VAL A 123 -11.46 -15.23 -2.15
C VAL A 123 -11.63 -16.68 -1.70
N GLU A 124 -11.79 -17.62 -2.63
CA GLU A 124 -11.98 -19.04 -2.32
C GLU A 124 -10.87 -19.63 -1.43
N THR A 125 -9.64 -19.16 -1.57
CA THR A 125 -8.54 -19.56 -0.69
C THR A 125 -8.82 -19.19 0.76
N VAL A 126 -9.34 -17.99 1.04
CA VAL A 126 -9.71 -17.58 2.40
C VAL A 126 -10.89 -18.38 2.91
N LEU A 127 -11.92 -18.59 2.07
CA LEU A 127 -13.09 -19.38 2.46
C LEU A 127 -12.71 -20.84 2.76
N PHE A 128 -11.83 -21.44 1.96
CA PHE A 128 -11.31 -22.79 2.20
C PHE A 128 -10.58 -22.88 3.55
N LEU A 129 -9.71 -21.92 3.86
CA LEU A 129 -8.96 -21.93 5.13
C LEU A 129 -9.86 -21.81 6.36
N VAL A 130 -11.04 -21.19 6.21
CA VAL A 130 -11.99 -20.98 7.31
C VAL A 130 -13.07 -22.06 7.39
N GLU A 131 -13.66 -22.46 6.26
CA GLU A 131 -14.82 -23.36 6.18
C GLU A 131 -14.51 -24.75 5.63
N GLY A 132 -13.33 -24.93 5.02
CA GLY A 132 -12.91 -26.19 4.45
C GLY A 132 -12.85 -27.31 5.49
N PRO A 133 -13.05 -28.57 5.07
CA PRO A 133 -13.06 -29.69 5.98
C PRO A 133 -11.65 -29.97 6.53
N ASP A 134 -11.58 -30.51 7.76
CA ASP A 134 -10.31 -30.63 8.50
C ASP A 134 -9.31 -31.59 7.83
N ASP A 135 -9.79 -32.61 7.11
CA ASP A 135 -8.96 -33.53 6.34
C ASP A 135 -8.23 -32.81 5.18
N LEU A 136 -8.92 -31.92 4.48
CA LEU A 136 -8.30 -31.11 3.42
C LEU A 136 -7.35 -30.05 3.97
N LYS A 137 -7.57 -29.56 5.19
CA LYS A 137 -6.65 -28.63 5.87
C LYS A 137 -5.45 -29.33 6.51
N GLN A 138 -5.43 -30.67 6.57
CA GLN A 138 -4.31 -31.41 7.14
C GLN A 138 -3.00 -31.11 6.38
N GLY A 139 -1.99 -30.64 7.12
CA GLY A 139 -0.69 -30.23 6.56
C GLY A 139 -0.65 -28.77 6.11
N VAL A 140 -1.79 -28.06 6.06
CA VAL A 140 -1.84 -26.62 5.79
C VAL A 140 -1.60 -25.87 7.10
N ASN A 141 -0.33 -25.59 7.38
CA ASN A 141 0.10 -24.87 8.58
C ASN A 141 0.57 -23.46 8.19
N VAL A 142 -0.31 -22.47 8.34
CA VAL A 142 0.06 -21.07 8.10
C VAL A 142 0.83 -20.52 9.31
N PRO A 143 2.08 -20.05 9.15
CA PRO A 143 2.85 -19.47 10.23
C PRO A 143 2.16 -18.26 10.87
N THR A 144 2.25 -18.16 12.18
CA THR A 144 1.70 -17.03 12.94
C THR A 144 2.70 -15.88 12.99
N ASP A 145 2.23 -14.65 12.75
CA ASP A 145 3.03 -13.43 12.93
C ASP A 145 3.09 -13.04 14.42
N GLU A 146 4.00 -13.68 15.14
CA GLU A 146 4.14 -13.53 16.59
C GLU A 146 4.74 -12.16 16.99
N PRO A 147 4.15 -11.43 17.97
CA PRO A 147 4.77 -10.23 18.53
C PRO A 147 6.17 -10.49 19.08
N GLY A 148 7.02 -9.46 19.09
CA GLY A 148 8.35 -9.52 19.73
C GLY A 148 8.28 -9.75 21.24
N GLY A 149 9.42 -10.05 21.87
CA GLY A 149 9.52 -10.35 23.31
C GLY A 149 8.88 -9.27 24.19
N ASP A 150 9.32 -8.03 24.04
CA ASP A 150 8.81 -6.87 24.80
C ASP A 150 7.29 -6.67 24.60
N ALA A 151 6.79 -6.90 23.39
CA ALA A 151 5.36 -6.82 23.10
C ALA A 151 4.58 -7.94 23.79
N LYS A 152 5.11 -9.17 23.82
CA LYS A 152 4.51 -10.28 24.55
C LYS A 152 4.48 -10.03 26.05
N GLU A 153 5.56 -9.47 26.62
CA GLU A 153 5.63 -9.07 28.02
C GLU A 153 4.61 -7.98 28.36
N ALA A 154 4.38 -7.04 27.45
CA ALA A 154 3.30 -6.06 27.54
C ALA A 154 1.88 -6.64 27.28
N GLY A 155 1.76 -7.96 27.12
CA GLY A 155 0.48 -8.67 26.99
C GLY A 155 -0.08 -8.70 25.57
N TYR A 156 0.68 -8.26 24.55
CA TYR A 156 0.28 -8.39 23.15
C TYR A 156 0.25 -9.83 22.67
N LYS A 157 -0.87 -10.20 22.06
CA LYS A 157 -1.12 -11.54 21.54
C LYS A 157 -1.13 -11.52 20.03
N ALA A 158 -0.59 -12.58 19.43
CA ALA A 158 -0.71 -12.80 18.01
C ALA A 158 -2.17 -12.95 17.57
N PHE A 159 -2.43 -12.63 16.31
CA PHE A 159 -3.69 -12.89 15.60
C PHE A 159 -3.40 -13.58 14.28
N VAL A 160 -4.41 -14.25 13.71
CA VAL A 160 -4.27 -14.99 12.45
C VAL A 160 -4.10 -14.00 11.30
N ARG A 161 -3.07 -14.21 10.48
CA ARG A 161 -2.78 -13.41 9.28
C ARG A 161 -2.68 -14.30 8.06
N TYR A 162 -3.30 -13.88 6.96
CA TYR A 162 -3.15 -14.49 5.63
C TYR A 162 -2.79 -13.43 4.61
N ALA A 163 -1.79 -13.68 3.78
CA ALA A 163 -1.40 -12.77 2.71
C ALA A 163 -1.87 -13.29 1.34
N LEU A 164 -2.52 -12.41 0.59
CA LEU A 164 -3.01 -12.63 -0.76
C LEU A 164 -2.11 -11.83 -1.71
N LYS A 165 -1.18 -12.51 -2.38
CA LYS A 165 -0.30 -11.89 -3.38
C LYS A 165 -1.10 -11.66 -4.65
N MET A 166 -1.35 -10.40 -4.98
CA MET A 166 -2.19 -10.00 -6.11
C MET A 166 -1.56 -8.83 -6.86
N ALA A 167 -1.30 -9.01 -8.17
CA ALA A 167 -0.75 -7.96 -9.01
C ALA A 167 -1.62 -6.69 -9.02
N THR A 168 -0.98 -5.51 -9.09
CA THR A 168 -1.69 -4.23 -9.15
C THR A 168 -2.56 -4.16 -10.41
N GLY A 169 -3.86 -3.94 -10.24
CA GLY A 169 -4.84 -3.96 -11.32
C GLY A 169 -5.69 -5.23 -11.41
N SER A 170 -5.29 -6.32 -10.74
CA SER A 170 -6.08 -7.57 -10.69
C SER A 170 -7.39 -7.48 -9.88
N GLY A 171 -7.62 -6.36 -9.18
CA GLY A 171 -8.87 -6.07 -8.47
C GLY A 171 -8.89 -6.42 -6.97
N LYS A 172 -7.82 -6.09 -6.24
CA LYS A 172 -7.74 -6.23 -4.76
C LYS A 172 -8.97 -5.68 -4.04
N THR A 173 -9.47 -4.51 -4.44
CA THR A 173 -10.67 -3.90 -3.83
C THR A 173 -11.92 -4.76 -4.02
N THR A 174 -12.08 -5.42 -5.17
CA THR A 174 -13.19 -6.35 -5.42
C THR A 174 -13.12 -7.56 -4.47
N VAL A 175 -11.92 -8.12 -4.27
CA VAL A 175 -11.69 -9.19 -3.29
C VAL A 175 -12.03 -8.75 -1.86
N MET A 176 -11.63 -7.53 -1.46
CA MET A 176 -12.00 -6.97 -0.15
C MET A 176 -13.52 -6.87 0.01
N GLY A 177 -14.24 -6.42 -1.02
CA GLY A 177 -15.71 -6.38 -1.00
C GLY A 177 -16.34 -7.77 -0.89
N MET A 178 -15.86 -8.74 -1.66
CA MET A 178 -16.35 -10.13 -1.59
C MET A 178 -16.16 -10.72 -0.18
N LEU A 179 -15.00 -10.52 0.44
CA LEU A 179 -14.69 -11.05 1.77
C LEU A 179 -15.39 -10.29 2.89
N ALA A 180 -15.58 -8.97 2.76
CA ALA A 180 -16.41 -8.20 3.68
C ALA A 180 -17.87 -8.70 3.65
N ALA A 181 -18.42 -8.89 2.45
CA ALA A 181 -19.77 -9.44 2.29
C ALA A 181 -19.90 -10.85 2.87
N TRP A 182 -18.96 -11.74 2.56
CA TRP A 182 -18.92 -13.09 3.11
C TRP A 182 -18.91 -13.11 4.63
N SER A 183 -18.03 -12.33 5.26
CA SER A 183 -17.91 -12.28 6.72
C SER A 183 -19.18 -11.70 7.38
N ILE A 184 -19.67 -10.55 6.88
CA ILE A 184 -20.86 -9.90 7.44
C ILE A 184 -22.10 -10.79 7.30
N LEU A 185 -22.38 -11.30 6.09
CA LEU A 185 -23.59 -12.08 5.82
C LEU A 185 -23.58 -13.39 6.61
N ASN A 186 -22.44 -14.08 6.70
CA ASN A 186 -22.33 -15.27 7.53
C ASN A 186 -22.52 -14.95 9.02
N LYS A 187 -21.95 -13.85 9.51
CA LYS A 187 -22.15 -13.43 10.91
C LYS A 187 -23.60 -13.07 11.21
N VAL A 188 -24.28 -12.42 10.27
CA VAL A 188 -25.70 -12.10 10.37
C VAL A 188 -26.57 -13.35 10.39
N ALA A 189 -26.27 -14.33 9.53
CA ALA A 189 -26.99 -15.60 9.46
C ALA A 189 -26.71 -16.51 10.67
N GLN A 190 -25.49 -16.47 11.20
CA GLN A 190 -25.04 -17.27 12.34
C GLN A 190 -24.38 -16.39 13.42
N PRO A 191 -25.18 -15.65 14.22
CA PRO A 191 -24.65 -14.68 15.19
C PRO A 191 -23.65 -15.25 16.20
N GLN A 192 -23.84 -16.52 16.57
CA GLN A 192 -22.98 -17.23 17.54
C GLN A 192 -21.73 -17.85 16.91
N ASN A 193 -21.64 -17.94 15.57
CA ASN A 193 -20.48 -18.53 14.93
C ASN A 193 -19.28 -17.59 15.11
N PRO A 194 -18.21 -18.04 15.78
CA PRO A 194 -17.09 -17.18 16.06
C PRO A 194 -16.32 -16.86 14.76
N ALA A 195 -16.28 -17.75 13.76
CA ALA A 195 -15.44 -17.63 12.56
C ALA A 195 -15.59 -16.31 11.79
N TYR A 196 -16.76 -15.66 11.91
CA TYR A 196 -17.12 -14.46 11.14
C TYR A 196 -17.28 -13.21 12.01
N SER A 197 -17.21 -12.06 11.37
CA SER A 197 -17.43 -10.75 11.98
C SER A 197 -18.34 -9.89 11.11
N ASP A 198 -19.26 -9.17 11.75
CA ASP A 198 -20.06 -8.12 11.11
C ASP A 198 -19.39 -6.74 11.20
N THR A 199 -18.22 -6.66 11.81
CA THR A 199 -17.35 -5.47 11.82
C THR A 199 -16.10 -5.74 10.98
N VAL A 200 -15.89 -4.94 9.95
CA VAL A 200 -14.73 -4.98 9.05
C VAL A 200 -13.92 -3.70 9.19
N LEU A 201 -12.60 -3.82 9.31
CA LEU A 201 -11.65 -2.71 9.32
C LEU A 201 -10.69 -2.83 8.13
N LEU A 202 -10.70 -1.82 7.27
CA LEU A 202 -9.79 -1.66 6.15
C LEU A 202 -8.73 -0.62 6.52
N VAL A 203 -7.46 -1.00 6.40
CA VAL A 203 -6.32 -0.09 6.62
C VAL A 203 -5.57 0.12 5.31
N CYS A 204 -5.14 1.35 5.04
CA CYS A 204 -4.48 1.74 3.80
C CYS A 204 -3.32 2.73 4.02
N PRO A 205 -2.37 2.85 3.07
CA PRO A 205 -1.17 3.66 3.26
C PRO A 205 -1.49 5.16 3.27
N ASN A 206 -2.38 5.63 2.40
CA ASN A 206 -2.62 7.06 2.20
C ASN A 206 -4.11 7.43 2.06
N VAL A 207 -4.40 8.71 2.24
CA VAL A 207 -5.78 9.25 2.23
C VAL A 207 -6.46 9.15 0.87
N THR A 208 -5.69 9.21 -0.23
CA THR A 208 -6.23 9.04 -1.59
C THR A 208 -6.78 7.63 -1.78
N ILE A 209 -6.04 6.62 -1.34
CA ILE A 209 -6.49 5.22 -1.36
C ILE A 209 -7.67 5.03 -0.40
N ARG A 210 -7.62 5.61 0.80
CA ARG A 210 -8.74 5.60 1.75
C ARG A 210 -10.03 6.09 1.10
N ASP A 211 -9.96 7.21 0.38
CA ASP A 211 -11.13 7.81 -0.25
C ASP A 211 -11.65 6.97 -1.43
N ARG A 212 -10.75 6.31 -2.19
CA ARG A 212 -11.12 5.31 -3.20
C ARG A 212 -11.83 4.10 -2.58
N LEU A 213 -11.34 3.59 -1.45
CA LEU A 213 -11.91 2.42 -0.79
C LEU A 213 -13.30 2.67 -0.20
N ARG A 214 -13.77 3.92 -0.11
CA ARG A 214 -15.11 4.25 0.41
C ARG A 214 -16.25 3.57 -0.33
N GLU A 215 -16.05 3.17 -1.59
CA GLU A 215 -17.02 2.34 -2.34
C GLU A 215 -17.37 1.02 -1.63
N LEU A 216 -16.54 0.55 -0.68
CA LEU A 216 -16.79 -0.63 0.14
C LEU A 216 -17.78 -0.39 1.30
N ASP A 217 -18.27 0.83 1.50
CA ASP A 217 -19.35 1.09 2.45
C ASP A 217 -20.71 0.59 1.90
N PRO A 218 -21.34 -0.42 2.52
CA PRO A 218 -22.62 -0.94 2.06
C PRO A 218 -23.78 0.06 2.15
N ASN A 219 -23.62 1.17 2.88
CA ASN A 219 -24.62 2.22 3.01
C ASN A 219 -24.66 3.20 1.83
N LEU A 220 -23.70 3.12 0.91
CA LEU A 220 -23.72 3.89 -0.34
C LEU A 220 -24.75 3.36 -1.37
N ASP A 221 -25.46 2.28 -1.03
CA ASP A 221 -26.52 1.68 -1.84
C ASP A 221 -26.04 1.43 -3.28
N GLU A 222 -26.73 1.93 -4.32
CA GLU A 222 -26.36 1.70 -5.73
C GLU A 222 -24.95 2.19 -6.12
N LEU A 223 -24.36 3.10 -5.34
CA LEU A 223 -22.98 3.56 -5.55
C LEU A 223 -21.94 2.64 -4.90
N SER A 224 -22.36 1.73 -4.02
CA SER A 224 -21.44 0.79 -3.37
C SER A 224 -20.89 -0.23 -4.37
N LEU A 225 -19.68 -0.72 -4.11
CA LEU A 225 -19.02 -1.75 -4.93
C LEU A 225 -19.86 -3.03 -5.00
N TYR A 226 -20.60 -3.36 -3.92
CA TYR A 226 -21.46 -4.53 -3.87
C TYR A 226 -22.55 -4.50 -4.94
N ARG A 227 -23.04 -3.29 -5.28
CA ARG A 227 -24.05 -3.07 -6.30
C ARG A 227 -23.42 -2.94 -7.68
N THR A 228 -22.44 -2.05 -7.83
CA THR A 228 -21.80 -1.77 -9.13
C THR A 228 -21.08 -2.98 -9.71
N ARG A 229 -20.59 -3.91 -8.86
CA ARG A 229 -19.97 -5.17 -9.28
C ARG A 229 -20.81 -6.41 -8.96
N GLN A 230 -22.08 -6.25 -8.56
CA GLN A 230 -22.99 -7.37 -8.29
C GLN A 230 -22.36 -8.44 -7.38
N LEU A 231 -21.69 -8.01 -6.30
CA LEU A 231 -21.00 -8.92 -5.38
C LEU A 231 -21.96 -9.59 -4.39
N VAL A 232 -23.13 -9.00 -4.20
CA VAL A 232 -24.17 -9.46 -3.28
C VAL A 232 -25.53 -9.35 -3.97
N SER A 233 -26.40 -10.34 -3.78
CA SER A 233 -27.75 -10.32 -4.33
C SER A 233 -28.58 -9.17 -3.73
N LEU A 234 -29.54 -8.64 -4.50
CA LEU A 234 -30.44 -7.57 -4.06
C LEU A 234 -31.09 -7.85 -2.69
N GLN A 235 -31.53 -9.11 -2.50
CA GLN A 235 -32.23 -9.56 -1.30
C GLN A 235 -31.31 -9.59 -0.06
N ARG A 236 -30.00 -9.73 -0.25
CA ARG A 236 -29.00 -9.79 0.83
C ARG A 236 -28.46 -8.41 1.21
N MET A 237 -28.70 -7.36 0.42
CA MET A 237 -28.23 -6.00 0.73
C MET A 237 -28.72 -5.46 2.09
N PRO A 238 -29.98 -5.66 2.52
CA PRO A 238 -30.42 -5.28 3.86
C PRO A 238 -29.63 -5.97 4.96
N ASP A 239 -29.27 -7.25 4.76
CA ASP A 239 -28.46 -7.98 5.73
C ASP A 239 -27.00 -7.51 5.75
N LEU A 240 -26.43 -7.22 4.58
CA LEU A 240 -25.08 -6.66 4.47
C LEU A 240 -24.96 -5.32 5.20
N ARG A 241 -25.98 -4.45 5.08
CA ARG A 241 -26.03 -3.15 5.77
C ARG A 241 -26.15 -3.25 7.29
N ARG A 242 -26.41 -4.44 7.85
CA ARG A 242 -26.36 -4.66 9.30
C ARG A 242 -24.92 -4.76 9.82
N GLY A 243 -23.94 -4.99 8.94
CA GLY A 243 -22.53 -4.91 9.27
C GLY A 243 -21.96 -3.51 9.12
N GLU A 244 -20.75 -3.31 9.64
CA GLU A 244 -20.02 -2.05 9.61
C GLU A 244 -18.69 -2.23 8.90
N VAL A 245 -18.39 -1.32 7.97
CA VAL A 245 -17.11 -1.28 7.24
C VAL A 245 -16.41 0.03 7.59
N PHE A 246 -15.34 -0.06 8.37
CA PHE A 246 -14.48 1.06 8.74
C PHE A 246 -13.29 1.13 7.80
N ILE A 247 -12.97 2.31 7.29
CA ILE A 247 -11.82 2.53 6.40
C ILE A 247 -10.95 3.63 6.98
N THR A 248 -9.68 3.30 7.25
CA THR A 248 -8.73 4.22 7.88
C THR A 248 -7.38 4.16 7.20
N ASN A 249 -6.62 5.25 7.30
CA ASN A 249 -5.19 5.21 6.99
C ASN A 249 -4.38 4.82 8.24
N TRP A 250 -3.17 4.29 8.07
CA TRP A 250 -2.33 3.86 9.19
C TRP A 250 -1.89 4.98 10.14
N HIS A 251 -1.76 6.24 9.69
CA HIS A 251 -1.46 7.37 10.59
C HIS A 251 -2.55 7.53 11.67
N ASN A 252 -3.79 7.17 11.36
CA ASN A 252 -4.86 7.18 12.35
C ASN A 252 -4.74 6.01 13.34
N LEU A 253 -3.80 5.09 13.20
CA LEU A 253 -3.48 4.09 14.22
C LEU A 253 -2.41 4.58 15.21
N GLU A 254 -1.73 5.69 14.90
CA GLU A 254 -0.71 6.26 15.78
C GLU A 254 -1.30 6.71 17.12
N ARG A 255 -0.53 6.47 18.20
CA ARG A 255 -0.90 6.92 19.55
C ARG A 255 -0.89 8.43 19.60
N ARG A 256 -2.02 9.03 19.96
CA ARG A 256 -2.10 10.49 20.14
C ARG A 256 -1.67 10.88 21.55
N GLU A 257 -0.62 11.70 21.61
CA GLU A 257 -0.22 12.42 22.82
C GLU A 257 -1.25 13.52 23.09
N LEU A 258 -1.66 13.65 24.35
CA LEU A 258 -2.55 14.71 24.81
C LEU A 258 -1.66 15.86 25.29
N SER A 259 -1.42 16.85 24.43
CA SER A 259 -0.54 17.97 24.74
C SER A 259 -1.22 19.03 25.63
N ASP A 260 -2.44 19.48 25.29
CA ASP A 260 -3.16 20.49 26.07
C ASP A 260 -4.69 20.36 25.93
N VAL A 261 -5.43 20.57 27.03
CA VAL A 261 -6.89 20.75 27.00
C VAL A 261 -7.18 22.14 27.53
N ASN A 262 -7.70 23.03 26.67
CA ASN A 262 -8.08 24.41 27.04
C ASN A 262 -6.98 25.22 27.75
N GLY A 263 -5.73 25.10 27.29
CA GLY A 263 -4.59 25.84 27.84
C GLY A 263 -4.05 25.30 29.17
N THR A 264 -4.49 24.12 29.61
CA THR A 264 -3.94 23.42 30.78
C THR A 264 -3.31 22.10 30.33
N SER A 265 -2.07 21.85 30.76
CA SER A 265 -1.32 20.64 30.43
C SER A 265 -2.07 19.37 30.86
N ALA A 266 -2.08 18.33 30.01
CA ALA A 266 -2.73 17.05 30.31
C ALA A 266 -2.19 16.37 31.59
N ARG A 267 -0.94 16.69 31.98
CA ARG A 267 -0.32 16.28 33.25
C ARG A 267 -1.07 16.79 34.48
N VAL A 268 -1.63 17.99 34.40
CA VAL A 268 -2.37 18.65 35.48
C VAL A 268 -3.80 18.09 35.59
N VAL A 269 -4.41 17.78 34.45
CA VAL A 269 -5.79 17.25 34.37
C VAL A 269 -5.85 15.73 34.58
N LYS A 270 -4.69 15.04 34.65
CA LYS A 270 -4.55 13.56 34.74
C LYS A 270 -5.46 12.83 33.74
N ARG A 271 -5.60 13.38 32.52
CA ARG A 271 -6.47 12.82 31.49
C ARG A 271 -5.60 12.07 30.47
N GLY A 272 -5.84 10.78 30.33
CA GLY A 272 -5.03 9.88 29.48
C GLY A 272 -4.28 8.83 30.31
N VAL A 273 -3.59 7.93 29.61
CA VAL A 273 -2.74 6.91 30.22
C VAL A 273 -1.31 7.48 30.31
N PRO A 274 -0.72 7.57 31.52
CA PRO A 274 0.66 8.00 31.67
C PRO A 274 1.60 6.91 31.14
N VAL A 275 2.57 7.31 30.33
CA VAL A 275 3.65 6.45 29.86
C VAL A 275 4.96 7.13 30.24
N GLU A 276 5.75 6.43 31.04
CA GLU A 276 7.09 6.86 31.38
C GLU A 276 8.04 6.57 30.23
N LYS A 277 8.77 7.58 29.78
CA LYS A 277 9.81 7.44 28.77
C LYS A 277 11.14 7.90 29.35
N LEU A 278 12.10 6.98 29.36
CA LEU A 278 13.49 7.30 29.66
C LEU A 278 14.15 7.80 28.38
N ARG A 279 14.83 8.95 28.45
CA ARG A 279 15.64 9.47 27.35
C ARG A 279 16.90 10.12 27.88
N THR A 280 17.93 10.15 27.05
CA THR A 280 19.17 10.86 27.35
C THR A 280 19.13 12.26 26.72
N VAL A 281 19.33 13.29 27.53
CA VAL A 281 19.50 14.68 27.08
C VAL A 281 20.99 15.02 27.17
N LYS A 282 21.64 15.20 26.01
CA LYS A 282 23.06 15.56 25.94
C LYS A 282 23.25 17.08 26.00
N LEU A 283 24.29 17.52 26.70
CA LEU A 283 24.70 18.93 26.74
C LEU A 283 25.27 19.35 25.38
N GLY A 284 24.87 20.52 24.88
CA GLY A 284 25.32 21.04 23.57
C GLY A 284 24.93 20.15 22.38
N GLY A 285 23.83 19.37 22.51
CA GLY A 285 23.32 18.47 21.48
C GLY A 285 22.58 19.20 20.35
N ARG A 286 21.65 18.51 19.69
CA ARG A 286 20.87 19.02 18.54
C ARG A 286 20.10 20.32 18.82
N ASP A 287 19.76 20.56 20.09
CA ASP A 287 19.00 21.71 20.60
C ASP A 287 19.87 22.72 21.37
N ASP A 288 21.20 22.52 21.42
CA ASP A 288 22.18 23.37 22.12
C ASP A 288 21.83 23.75 23.57
N LEU A 289 21.25 22.80 24.32
CA LEU A 289 20.83 23.01 25.70
C LEU A 289 22.02 23.03 26.67
N SER A 290 22.07 24.05 27.53
CA SER A 290 23.04 24.14 28.64
C SER A 290 22.59 23.32 29.84
N GLU A 291 23.49 23.10 30.81
CA GLU A 291 23.15 22.44 32.07
C GLU A 291 22.04 23.19 32.82
N ALA A 292 22.13 24.53 32.83
CA ALA A 292 21.14 25.38 33.47
C ALA A 292 19.75 25.20 32.82
N ASP A 293 19.68 25.11 31.49
CA ASP A 293 18.42 24.90 30.77
C ASP A 293 17.79 23.55 31.11
N ILE A 294 18.57 22.48 31.14
CA ILE A 294 18.08 21.13 31.44
C ILE A 294 17.57 21.06 32.88
N ARG A 295 18.31 21.62 33.84
CA ARG A 295 17.88 21.65 35.24
C ARG A 295 16.66 22.55 35.44
N GLN A 296 16.57 23.68 34.72
CA GLN A 296 15.41 24.54 34.74
C GLN A 296 14.17 23.83 34.17
N GLN A 297 14.31 23.10 33.06
CA GLN A 297 13.24 22.27 32.51
C GLN A 297 12.79 21.17 33.47
N ALA A 298 13.72 20.57 34.21
CA ALA A 298 13.37 19.60 35.25
C ALA A 298 12.57 20.25 36.40
N LEU A 299 13.00 21.43 36.85
CA LEU A 299 12.31 22.20 37.90
C LEU A 299 10.91 22.66 37.48
N THR A 300 10.72 23.02 36.21
CA THR A 300 9.40 23.35 35.66
C THR A 300 8.52 22.12 35.39
N GLY A 301 9.02 20.92 35.69
CA GLY A 301 8.28 19.69 35.55
C GLY A 301 8.16 19.21 34.11
N ALA A 302 9.13 19.50 33.24
CA ALA A 302 9.20 18.87 31.92
C ALA A 302 9.57 17.38 32.05
N PHE A 303 10.48 17.04 32.96
CA PHE A 303 10.95 15.67 33.24
C PHE A 303 11.65 15.59 34.59
N ASP A 304 11.83 14.38 35.12
CA ASP A 304 12.66 14.14 36.30
C ASP A 304 14.08 13.73 35.85
N ILE A 305 15.11 14.30 36.46
CA ILE A 305 16.49 13.84 36.22
C ILE A 305 16.71 12.55 37.02
N VAL A 306 17.05 11.46 36.33
CA VAL A 306 17.29 10.14 36.95
C VAL A 306 18.77 9.94 37.20
N ARG A 307 19.63 10.31 36.25
CA ARG A 307 21.08 10.12 36.35
C ARG A 307 21.86 11.20 35.61
N GLU A 308 22.98 11.63 36.18
CA GLU A 308 23.96 12.46 35.49
C GLU A 308 24.91 11.58 34.66
N LEU A 309 25.13 11.94 33.41
CA LEU A 309 26.10 11.29 32.53
C LEU A 309 27.41 12.06 32.55
N ARG A 310 28.50 11.36 32.81
CA ARG A 310 29.85 11.92 32.83
C ARG A 310 30.78 11.13 31.92
N ASP A 311 31.75 11.81 31.32
CA ASP A 311 32.81 11.17 30.56
C ASP A 311 33.87 10.52 31.48
N ALA A 312 34.83 9.81 30.89
CA ALA A 312 35.94 9.18 31.61
C ALA A 312 36.85 10.16 32.36
N LYS A 313 36.73 11.48 32.10
CA LYS A 313 37.46 12.56 32.76
C LYS A 313 36.60 13.27 33.81
N GLY A 314 35.42 12.75 34.12
CA GLY A 314 34.49 13.28 35.13
C GLY A 314 33.66 14.49 34.69
N ARG A 315 33.76 14.90 33.43
CA ARG A 315 33.01 16.05 32.89
C ARG A 315 31.58 15.64 32.59
N LEU A 316 30.62 16.49 32.95
CA LEU A 316 29.20 16.27 32.67
C LEU A 316 28.97 16.34 31.15
N THR A 317 28.33 15.31 30.60
CA THR A 317 28.03 15.19 29.16
C THR A 317 26.53 15.16 28.87
N GLY A 318 25.70 14.94 29.89
CA GLY A 318 24.25 14.93 29.75
C GLY A 318 23.54 14.38 30.98
N PHE A 319 22.25 14.11 30.82
CA PHE A 319 21.38 13.55 31.85
C PHE A 319 20.51 12.44 31.25
N ASP A 320 20.36 11.34 31.97
CA ASP A 320 19.24 10.44 31.75
C ASP A 320 18.03 11.02 32.49
N VAL A 321 16.96 11.29 31.75
CA VAL A 321 15.74 11.91 32.26
C VAL A 321 14.55 10.99 32.06
N ARG A 322 13.61 11.04 33.00
CA ARG A 322 12.32 10.37 32.95
C ARG A 322 11.24 11.40 32.66
N GLU A 323 10.62 11.29 31.51
CA GLU A 323 9.51 12.13 31.07
C GLU A 323 8.21 11.32 31.16
N VAL A 324 7.16 11.89 31.78
CA VAL A 324 5.83 11.26 31.81
C VAL A 324 4.96 11.94 30.76
N ARG A 325 4.61 11.20 29.71
CA ARG A 325 3.70 11.67 28.66
C ARG A 325 2.33 11.03 28.82
N TYR A 326 1.29 11.80 28.52
CA TYR A 326 -0.09 11.33 28.63
C TYR A 326 -0.63 11.03 27.24
N TYR A 327 -1.04 9.78 27.03
CA TYR A 327 -1.59 9.31 25.76
C TYR A 327 -3.09 9.04 25.87
N GLU A 328 -3.79 9.04 24.74
CA GLU A 328 -5.20 8.63 24.70
C GLU A 328 -5.38 7.19 25.24
N SER A 329 -6.47 6.93 25.96
CA SER A 329 -6.79 5.58 26.44
C SER A 329 -7.19 4.65 25.30
N ASP A 330 -7.15 3.33 25.54
CA ASP A 330 -7.54 2.33 24.54
C ASP A 330 -9.00 2.47 24.10
N ALA A 331 -9.91 2.83 25.02
CA ALA A 331 -11.30 3.10 24.67
C ALA A 331 -11.46 4.33 23.76
N ALA A 332 -10.67 5.39 23.99
CA ALA A 332 -10.67 6.58 23.15
C ALA A 332 -10.08 6.29 21.76
N PHE A 333 -8.98 5.53 21.73
CA PHE A 333 -8.36 5.03 20.51
C PHE A 333 -9.32 4.19 19.67
N LEU A 334 -9.98 3.19 20.28
CA LEU A 334 -10.96 2.37 19.58
C LEU A 334 -12.12 3.19 19.05
N ARG A 335 -12.64 4.17 19.82
CA ARG A 335 -13.70 5.07 19.33
C ARG A 335 -13.26 5.93 18.15
N ARG A 336 -11.98 6.28 18.07
CA ARG A 336 -11.41 7.05 16.98
C ARG A 336 -11.23 6.23 15.70
N VAL A 337 -10.86 4.97 15.83
CA VAL A 337 -10.61 4.07 14.68
C VAL A 337 -11.88 3.38 14.21
N LEU A 338 -12.71 2.90 15.13
CA LEU A 338 -13.92 2.10 14.89
C LEU A 338 -15.21 2.85 15.23
N GLY A 339 -15.15 4.17 15.43
CA GLY A 339 -16.33 4.99 15.69
C GLY A 339 -17.14 4.52 16.91
N ASN A 340 -18.46 4.69 16.83
CA ASN A 340 -19.42 4.10 17.77
C ASN A 340 -19.90 2.75 17.23
N ARG A 341 -18.96 1.79 17.11
CA ARG A 341 -19.23 0.43 16.62
C ARG A 341 -20.53 -0.14 17.21
N LYS A 342 -21.43 -0.57 16.32
CA LYS A 342 -22.71 -1.23 16.61
C LYS A 342 -22.69 -2.73 16.30
N GLY A 343 -21.64 -3.22 15.65
CA GLY A 343 -21.46 -4.63 15.32
C GLY A 343 -21.67 -5.54 16.52
N ARG A 344 -22.41 -6.63 16.28
CA ARG A 344 -22.79 -7.62 17.30
C ARG A 344 -21.62 -8.53 17.64
N SER A 345 -20.71 -8.71 16.69
CA SER A 345 -19.47 -9.45 16.93
C SER A 345 -18.60 -8.69 17.94
N SER A 346 -18.08 -9.43 18.91
CA SER A 346 -17.04 -8.91 19.80
C SER A 346 -15.73 -8.69 19.02
N ALA A 347 -15.40 -9.64 18.14
CA ALA A 347 -14.23 -9.64 17.26
C ALA A 347 -14.46 -8.87 15.96
N ILE A 348 -13.37 -8.42 15.34
CA ILE A 348 -13.36 -7.72 14.06
C ILE A 348 -12.61 -8.50 12.97
N PHE A 349 -12.90 -8.18 11.72
CA PHE A 349 -12.19 -8.70 10.55
C PHE A 349 -11.36 -7.58 9.92
N VAL A 350 -10.05 -7.78 9.76
CA VAL A 350 -9.13 -6.74 9.28
C VAL A 350 -8.64 -7.07 7.87
N MET A 351 -8.53 -6.06 7.01
CA MET A 351 -7.91 -6.18 5.69
C MET A 351 -6.97 -4.99 5.45
N ASN A 352 -5.71 -5.27 5.13
CA ASN A 352 -4.70 -4.27 4.81
C ASN A 352 -4.53 -4.15 3.29
N ASP A 353 -4.67 -2.95 2.73
CA ASP A 353 -4.22 -2.62 1.37
C ASP A 353 -2.75 -2.22 1.41
N GLU A 354 -1.93 -2.75 0.51
CA GLU A 354 -0.47 -2.56 0.51
C GLU A 354 0.23 -3.06 1.78
N ALA A 355 -0.12 -4.28 2.17
CA ALA A 355 0.37 -4.92 3.38
C ALA A 355 1.90 -5.12 3.46
N HIS A 356 2.66 -4.85 2.40
CA HIS A 356 4.13 -4.79 2.47
C HIS A 356 4.63 -3.65 3.38
N HIS A 357 3.75 -2.73 3.78
CA HIS A 357 3.97 -1.75 4.83
C HIS A 357 3.45 -2.19 6.21
N ALA A 358 2.94 -3.41 6.39
CA ALA A 358 2.32 -3.84 7.63
C ALA A 358 2.98 -5.12 8.15
N TYR A 359 4.22 -5.03 8.63
CA TYR A 359 4.98 -6.18 9.14
C TYR A 359 5.66 -5.89 10.48
N ARG A 360 5.89 -6.95 11.27
CA ARG A 360 6.68 -6.86 12.50
C ARG A 360 8.15 -6.72 12.15
N ARG A 361 8.83 -5.80 12.82
CA ARG A 361 10.28 -5.62 12.64
C ARG A 361 11.03 -6.84 13.17
N GLY A 362 12.04 -7.27 12.42
CA GLY A 362 12.99 -8.25 12.92
C GLY A 362 14.06 -7.61 13.79
N LYS A 363 14.97 -8.45 14.32
CA LYS A 363 16.14 -7.97 15.06
C LYS A 363 17.21 -7.54 14.06
N LEU A 364 17.59 -6.27 14.12
CA LEU A 364 18.76 -5.77 13.37
C LEU A 364 20.02 -6.37 14.01
N ASP A 365 20.83 -7.08 13.24
CA ASP A 365 22.20 -7.38 13.64
C ASP A 365 23.01 -6.06 13.60
N ALA A 366 23.82 -5.79 14.63
CA ALA A 366 24.56 -4.54 14.78
C ALA A 366 25.58 -4.25 13.65
N GLU A 367 25.79 -5.21 12.74
CA GLU A 367 26.70 -5.12 11.59
C GLU A 367 26.00 -4.77 10.26
N ASP A 368 24.66 -4.69 10.22
CA ASP A 368 23.90 -4.36 9.01
C ASP A 368 23.88 -2.85 8.74
N SER A 369 25.05 -2.27 8.39
CA SER A 369 25.14 -0.90 7.87
C SER A 369 24.95 -0.91 6.35
N TYR A 370 23.71 -1.07 5.87
CA TYR A 370 23.42 -0.93 4.45
C TYR A 370 23.60 0.53 4.01
N ALA A 371 23.82 0.79 2.70
CA ALA A 371 23.80 2.15 2.19
C ALA A 371 22.34 2.62 2.16
N ILE A 372 21.93 3.26 3.26
CA ILE A 372 20.57 3.74 3.48
C ILE A 372 20.44 5.10 2.78
N ASP A 373 19.37 5.30 2.02
CA ASP A 373 18.77 6.65 2.02
C ASP A 373 18.06 6.76 3.37
N GLU A 374 18.81 7.15 4.42
CA GLU A 374 18.40 7.06 5.84
C GLU A 374 16.97 7.53 6.05
N GLU A 375 16.60 8.61 5.36
CA GLU A 375 15.27 9.20 5.39
C GLU A 375 14.16 8.24 4.91
N THR A 376 14.31 7.62 3.74
CA THR A 376 13.27 6.72 3.18
C THR A 376 13.10 5.47 4.04
N ALA A 377 14.20 4.86 4.49
CA ALA A 377 14.13 3.66 5.33
C ALA A 377 13.56 3.96 6.73
N GLU A 378 13.85 5.14 7.29
CA GLU A 378 13.24 5.56 8.56
C GLU A 378 11.73 5.78 8.45
N VAL A 379 11.27 6.38 7.34
CA VAL A 379 9.83 6.58 7.07
C VAL A 379 9.13 5.24 6.91
N ASP A 380 9.66 4.36 6.08
CA ASP A 380 9.12 3.00 5.85
C ASP A 380 9.08 2.18 7.14
N ALA A 381 10.15 2.27 7.95
CA ALA A 381 10.21 1.59 9.24
C ALA A 381 9.17 2.15 10.23
N ARG A 382 8.99 3.48 10.26
CA ARG A 382 7.96 4.11 11.08
C ARG A 382 6.56 3.69 10.65
N GLU A 383 6.28 3.72 9.35
CA GLU A 383 5.00 3.30 8.78
C GLU A 383 4.66 1.87 9.21
N ALA A 384 5.59 0.92 9.01
CA ALA A 384 5.38 -0.47 9.38
C ALA A 384 5.17 -0.68 10.88
N THR A 385 5.96 0.01 11.69
CA THR A 385 5.85 -0.06 13.15
C THR A 385 4.49 0.44 13.62
N VAL A 386 4.09 1.65 13.22
CA VAL A 386 2.83 2.27 13.64
C VAL A 386 1.63 1.45 13.18
N TRP A 387 1.67 0.93 11.95
CA TRP A 387 0.57 0.14 11.40
C TRP A 387 0.34 -1.13 12.22
N VAL A 388 1.39 -1.92 12.41
CA VAL A 388 1.28 -3.20 13.12
C VAL A 388 1.03 -3.02 14.61
N GLU A 389 1.72 -2.08 15.27
CA GLU A 389 1.45 -1.76 16.69
C GLU A 389 0.02 -1.27 16.90
N GLY A 390 -0.52 -0.54 15.92
CA GLY A 390 -1.91 -0.14 15.87
C GLY A 390 -2.86 -1.33 15.88
N LEU A 391 -2.62 -2.31 15.00
CA LEU A 391 -3.40 -3.56 14.96
C LEU A 391 -3.26 -4.37 16.24
N ASP A 392 -2.06 -4.43 16.81
CA ASP A 392 -1.79 -5.08 18.09
C ASP A 392 -2.58 -4.44 19.24
N ARG A 393 -2.61 -3.10 19.27
CA ARG A 393 -3.42 -2.34 20.22
C ARG A 393 -4.90 -2.60 20.05
N ILE A 394 -5.42 -2.64 18.81
CA ILE A 394 -6.82 -2.99 18.54
C ILE A 394 -7.11 -4.40 19.02
N ASN A 395 -6.27 -5.38 18.66
CA ASN A 395 -6.45 -6.77 19.04
C ASN A 395 -6.52 -6.92 20.57
N ASN A 396 -5.58 -6.31 21.29
CA ASN A 396 -5.53 -6.36 22.73
C ASN A 396 -6.72 -5.65 23.41
N ALA A 397 -7.02 -4.41 22.99
CA ALA A 397 -8.08 -3.61 23.59
C ALA A 397 -9.47 -4.26 23.42
N LEU A 398 -9.64 -5.06 22.37
CA LEU A 398 -10.86 -5.82 22.11
C LEU A 398 -10.88 -7.21 22.79
N GLY A 399 -9.81 -7.64 23.46
CA GLY A 399 -9.76 -8.90 24.23
C GLY A 399 -8.98 -10.05 23.58
N GLY A 400 -8.14 -9.76 22.58
CA GLY A 400 -7.19 -10.69 21.98
C GLY A 400 -7.85 -11.92 21.36
N LYS A 401 -7.28 -13.12 21.57
CA LYS A 401 -7.77 -14.37 20.95
C LYS A 401 -9.27 -14.65 21.11
N LYS A 402 -9.95 -14.12 22.14
CA LYS A 402 -11.39 -14.33 22.34
C LYS A 402 -12.23 -13.39 21.46
N ASN A 403 -11.90 -12.10 21.46
CA ASN A 403 -12.78 -11.02 21.02
C ASN A 403 -12.05 -9.93 20.20
N GLY A 404 -10.79 -10.13 19.84
CA GLY A 404 -9.93 -9.17 19.16
C GLY A 404 -10.03 -9.22 17.64
N ILE A 405 -8.90 -9.31 16.96
CA ILE A 405 -8.84 -9.52 15.52
C ILE A 405 -9.07 -11.00 15.25
N ARG A 406 -10.20 -11.32 14.61
CA ARG A 406 -10.55 -12.69 14.21
C ARG A 406 -9.60 -13.22 13.14
N LEU A 407 -9.43 -12.41 12.11
CA LEU A 407 -8.62 -12.69 10.94
C LEU A 407 -8.14 -11.37 10.37
N CYS A 408 -6.88 -11.33 9.95
CA CYS A 408 -6.29 -10.22 9.25
C CYS A 408 -5.84 -10.69 7.86
N LEU A 409 -6.31 -10.01 6.81
CA LEU A 409 -5.86 -10.28 5.45
C LEU A 409 -4.93 -9.20 4.96
N ASP A 410 -3.82 -9.63 4.41
CA ASP A 410 -2.77 -8.78 3.87
C ASP A 410 -2.84 -8.84 2.34
N LEU A 411 -3.39 -7.80 1.70
CA LEU A 411 -3.48 -7.74 0.24
C LEU A 411 -2.33 -6.88 -0.30
N SER A 412 -1.46 -7.47 -1.12
CA SER A 412 -0.39 -6.71 -1.78
C SER A 412 0.12 -7.42 -3.03
N ALA A 413 0.71 -6.66 -3.96
CA ALA A 413 1.46 -7.23 -5.08
C ALA A 413 2.84 -7.74 -4.65
N THR A 414 3.35 -7.21 -3.55
CA THR A 414 4.73 -7.36 -3.10
C THR A 414 4.80 -7.75 -1.61
N PRO A 415 4.14 -8.83 -1.15
CA PRO A 415 4.10 -9.20 0.26
C PRO A 415 5.45 -9.80 0.72
N PHE A 416 6.47 -8.96 0.78
CA PHE A 416 7.82 -9.26 1.21
C PHE A 416 8.37 -8.14 2.08
N TYR A 417 9.39 -8.45 2.87
CA TYR A 417 10.03 -7.46 3.72
C TYR A 417 10.84 -6.46 2.89
N ILE A 418 10.57 -5.18 3.09
CA ILE A 418 11.30 -4.09 2.42
C ILE A 418 12.63 -3.80 3.13
N GLN A 419 13.48 -3.01 2.49
CA GLN A 419 14.74 -2.55 3.08
C GLN A 419 14.47 -1.75 4.36
N GLY A 420 15.31 -1.91 5.39
CA GLY A 420 15.12 -1.24 6.69
C GLY A 420 14.11 -1.92 7.63
N SER A 421 13.44 -2.99 7.17
CA SER A 421 12.47 -3.75 7.96
C SER A 421 13.04 -4.43 9.21
N GLY A 422 14.36 -4.65 9.27
CA GLY A 422 15.00 -5.51 10.26
C GLY A 422 14.80 -7.00 9.99
N ASN A 423 14.16 -7.35 8.88
CA ASN A 423 14.03 -8.73 8.38
C ASN A 423 14.87 -8.89 7.11
N GLU A 424 15.00 -10.14 6.65
CA GLU A 424 15.68 -10.46 5.38
C GLU A 424 14.96 -9.79 4.20
N VAL A 425 15.61 -8.77 3.62
CA VAL A 425 15.03 -7.92 2.57
C VAL A 425 14.69 -8.74 1.33
N GLY A 426 13.49 -8.55 0.80
CA GLY A 426 12.95 -9.26 -0.36
C GLY A 426 12.33 -10.61 -0.01
N LYS A 427 12.49 -11.12 1.21
CA LYS A 427 11.91 -12.40 1.61
C LYS A 427 10.38 -12.27 1.68
N PRO A 428 9.60 -13.13 1.01
CA PRO A 428 8.15 -13.15 1.11
C PRO A 428 7.67 -13.36 2.55
N PHE A 429 6.50 -12.81 2.88
CA PHE A 429 5.87 -13.08 4.16
C PHE A 429 5.58 -14.59 4.29
N PRO A 430 5.87 -15.20 5.46
CA PRO A 430 5.69 -16.63 5.64
C PRO A 430 4.21 -17.06 5.64
N TRP A 431 3.28 -16.11 5.80
CA TRP A 431 1.84 -16.33 5.76
C TRP A 431 1.19 -16.03 4.39
N VAL A 432 1.95 -16.02 3.29
CA VAL A 432 1.39 -15.98 1.93
C VAL A 432 0.66 -17.28 1.63
N VAL A 433 -0.66 -17.19 1.45
CA VAL A 433 -1.54 -18.36 1.22
C VAL A 433 -2.08 -18.44 -0.21
N SER A 434 -2.05 -17.32 -0.94
CA SER A 434 -2.49 -17.23 -2.34
C SER A 434 -1.49 -16.41 -3.14
N ASP A 435 -1.26 -16.84 -4.37
CA ASP A 435 -0.40 -16.14 -5.34
C ASP A 435 -1.12 -16.00 -6.68
N PHE A 436 -1.21 -14.76 -7.16
CA PHE A 436 -1.47 -14.45 -8.56
C PHE A 436 -0.44 -13.41 -8.97
N SER A 437 0.68 -13.91 -9.46
CA SER A 437 1.90 -13.13 -9.66
C SER A 437 1.75 -12.06 -10.75
N LEU A 438 2.66 -11.08 -10.78
CA LEU A 438 2.71 -10.11 -11.88
C LEU A 438 2.89 -10.78 -13.24
N LEU A 439 3.69 -11.86 -13.30
CA LEU A 439 3.90 -12.63 -14.52
C LEU A 439 2.59 -13.28 -14.99
N GLU A 440 1.88 -13.99 -14.11
CA GLU A 440 0.57 -14.57 -14.44
C GLU A 440 -0.43 -13.50 -14.87
N ALA A 441 -0.40 -12.32 -14.23
CA ALA A 441 -1.28 -11.22 -14.58
C ALA A 441 -0.97 -10.57 -15.94
N ILE A 442 0.31 -10.52 -16.34
CA ILE A 442 0.71 -10.13 -17.69
C ILE A 442 0.24 -11.20 -18.69
N GLU A 443 0.48 -12.48 -18.40
CA GLU A 443 0.11 -13.62 -19.24
C GLU A 443 -1.43 -13.73 -19.42
N ALA A 444 -2.21 -13.25 -18.45
CA ALA A 444 -3.67 -13.19 -18.51
C ALA A 444 -4.24 -11.85 -19.02
N GLY A 445 -3.39 -10.88 -19.35
CA GLY A 445 -3.82 -9.55 -19.82
C GLY A 445 -4.55 -8.69 -18.78
N LEU A 446 -4.36 -8.98 -17.48
CA LEU A 446 -4.99 -8.25 -16.37
C LEU A 446 -4.29 -6.93 -16.02
N VAL A 447 -3.03 -6.80 -16.41
CA VAL A 447 -2.20 -5.63 -16.10
C VAL A 447 -1.59 -5.05 -17.36
N LYS A 448 -1.11 -3.81 -17.25
CA LYS A 448 -0.39 -3.15 -18.33
C LYS A 448 0.89 -3.92 -18.64
N ILE A 449 1.13 -4.15 -19.93
CA ILE A 449 2.37 -4.77 -20.39
C ILE A 449 3.44 -3.68 -20.47
N PRO A 450 4.54 -3.79 -19.71
CA PRO A 450 5.66 -2.86 -19.85
C PRO A 450 6.29 -3.04 -21.24
N GLN A 451 6.41 -1.95 -21.99
CA GLN A 451 7.15 -1.92 -23.24
C GLN A 451 8.58 -1.49 -22.94
N LEU A 452 9.54 -2.33 -23.31
CA LEU A 452 10.97 -2.06 -23.12
C LEU A 452 11.63 -1.89 -24.49
N PRO A 453 12.50 -0.88 -24.67
CA PRO A 453 13.31 -0.77 -25.89
C PRO A 453 14.16 -2.03 -26.04
N THR A 454 14.10 -2.70 -27.20
CA THR A 454 14.90 -3.90 -27.48
C THR A 454 16.07 -3.64 -28.42
N GLN A 455 16.05 -2.52 -29.16
CA GLN A 455 17.10 -2.10 -30.10
C GLN A 455 17.19 -0.57 -30.18
N ASP A 456 18.36 -0.06 -30.56
CA ASP A 456 18.57 1.34 -30.95
C ASP A 456 19.58 1.45 -32.12
N ILE A 457 19.73 2.66 -32.66
CA ILE A 457 20.69 2.97 -33.74
C ILE A 457 22.15 2.95 -33.27
N GLY A 458 22.41 2.86 -31.96
CA GLY A 458 23.74 2.92 -31.38
C GLY A 458 24.52 1.62 -31.53
N GLY A 459 23.87 0.52 -31.95
CA GLY A 459 24.51 -0.78 -32.18
C GLY A 459 25.07 -1.44 -30.91
N THR A 460 24.68 -0.95 -29.73
CA THR A 460 25.09 -1.48 -28.43
C THR A 460 24.26 -2.73 -28.07
N GLN A 461 24.78 -3.58 -27.17
CA GLN A 461 24.06 -4.81 -26.75
C GLN A 461 22.78 -4.51 -25.94
N THR A 462 22.74 -3.39 -25.23
CA THR A 462 21.59 -2.94 -24.44
C THR A 462 21.18 -1.56 -24.94
N PRO A 463 19.93 -1.35 -25.38
CA PRO A 463 19.49 -0.05 -25.90
C PRO A 463 19.69 1.07 -24.87
N ALA A 464 20.05 2.26 -25.34
CA ALA A 464 20.39 3.41 -24.50
C ALA A 464 19.31 3.75 -23.46
N TYR A 465 18.03 3.58 -23.80
CA TYR A 465 16.90 3.87 -22.92
C TYR A 465 16.29 2.64 -22.26
N PHE A 466 16.96 1.49 -22.31
CA PHE A 466 16.54 0.31 -21.55
C PHE A 466 16.52 0.58 -20.05
N ASN A 467 17.51 1.34 -19.54
CA ASN A 467 17.56 1.81 -18.16
C ASN A 467 17.82 3.32 -18.12
N VAL A 468 16.76 4.10 -18.34
CA VAL A 468 16.82 5.59 -18.38
C VAL A 468 17.45 6.16 -17.11
N TRP A 469 17.17 5.58 -15.94
CA TRP A 469 17.73 6.07 -14.68
C TRP A 469 19.25 5.98 -14.64
N ARG A 470 19.84 4.82 -14.98
CA ARG A 470 21.30 4.65 -15.04
C ARG A 470 21.91 5.54 -16.12
N TRP A 471 21.26 5.63 -17.28
CA TRP A 471 21.72 6.51 -18.34
C TRP A 471 21.78 7.98 -17.90
N VAL A 472 20.77 8.46 -17.16
CA VAL A 472 20.78 9.79 -16.55
C VAL A 472 21.88 9.93 -15.50
N GLN A 473 22.08 8.92 -14.63
CA GLN A 473 23.15 8.94 -13.62
C GLN A 473 24.54 9.04 -14.26
N GLU A 474 24.83 8.20 -15.26
CA GLU A 474 26.12 8.20 -15.96
C GLU A 474 26.39 9.53 -16.67
N LEU A 475 25.38 10.15 -17.27
CA LEU A 475 25.51 11.47 -17.88
C LEU A 475 25.73 12.56 -16.84
N ALA A 476 24.96 12.55 -15.76
CA ALA A 476 25.11 13.52 -14.68
C ALA A 476 26.49 13.41 -14.02
N GLU A 477 27.00 12.21 -13.79
CA GLU A 477 28.35 11.98 -13.27
C GLU A 477 29.43 12.47 -14.23
N LYS A 478 29.30 12.23 -15.54
CA LYS A 478 30.22 12.76 -16.56
C LYS A 478 30.25 14.28 -16.60
N ASP A 479 29.12 14.92 -16.34
CA ASP A 479 28.98 16.38 -16.27
C ASP A 479 29.40 16.95 -14.91
N GLY A 480 29.95 16.13 -14.01
CA GLY A 480 30.47 16.55 -12.72
C GLY A 480 29.43 16.71 -11.62
N ALA A 481 28.16 16.33 -11.87
CA ALA A 481 27.13 16.28 -10.84
C ALA A 481 27.32 15.03 -9.97
N SER A 482 28.26 15.11 -9.01
CA SER A 482 28.45 14.08 -8.00
C SER A 482 27.54 14.36 -6.78
N GLY A 483 26.46 13.59 -6.62
CA GLY A 483 25.54 13.73 -5.48
C GLY A 483 24.11 13.23 -5.72
N LYS A 484 23.20 13.49 -4.76
CA LYS A 484 21.76 13.19 -4.87
C LYS A 484 21.17 14.06 -5.99
N LEU A 485 20.73 13.44 -7.08
CA LEU A 485 20.17 14.14 -8.25
C LEU A 485 18.91 14.91 -7.83
N THR A 486 18.91 16.23 -7.98
CA THR A 486 17.70 17.03 -7.79
C THR A 486 16.73 16.80 -8.95
N PRO A 487 15.40 16.99 -8.76
CA PRO A 487 14.44 16.87 -9.85
C PRO A 487 14.80 17.71 -11.07
N ASP A 488 15.33 18.92 -10.86
CA ASP A 488 15.77 19.80 -11.95
C ASP A 488 16.93 19.20 -12.76
N VAL A 489 17.94 18.64 -12.09
CA VAL A 489 19.08 17.99 -12.75
C VAL A 489 18.62 16.73 -13.47
N LEU A 490 17.78 15.93 -12.82
CA LEU A 490 17.18 14.74 -13.41
C LEU A 490 16.45 15.08 -14.72
N MET A 491 15.59 16.10 -14.70
CA MET A 491 14.78 16.48 -15.85
C MET A 491 15.63 17.00 -17.01
N ARG A 492 16.80 17.62 -16.77
CA ARG A 492 17.70 18.03 -17.86
C ARG A 492 18.10 16.86 -18.75
N TYR A 493 18.44 15.72 -18.15
CA TYR A 493 18.84 14.53 -18.88
C TYR A 493 17.62 13.71 -19.33
N ALA A 494 16.63 13.53 -18.45
CA ALA A 494 15.46 12.69 -18.72
C ALA A 494 14.48 13.26 -19.76
N THR A 495 14.53 14.58 -20.04
CA THR A 495 13.59 15.23 -20.99
C THR A 495 13.65 14.59 -22.38
N GLN A 496 14.84 14.36 -22.93
CA GLN A 496 14.95 13.80 -24.29
C GLN A 496 14.41 12.36 -24.35
N PRO A 497 14.81 11.42 -23.45
CA PRO A 497 14.21 10.10 -23.39
C PRO A 497 12.69 10.13 -23.23
N ILE A 498 12.16 10.99 -22.34
CA ILE A 498 10.72 11.12 -22.10
C ILE A 498 9.99 11.59 -23.37
N MET A 499 10.53 12.61 -24.06
CA MET A 499 9.91 13.12 -25.29
C MET A 499 9.92 12.07 -26.39
N GLN A 500 11.02 11.33 -26.56
CA GLN A 500 11.12 10.27 -27.58
C GLN A 500 10.17 9.11 -27.28
N LEU A 501 10.10 8.65 -26.03
CA LEU A 501 9.11 7.65 -25.60
C LEU A 501 7.67 8.18 -25.74
N GLY A 502 7.45 9.48 -25.54
CA GLY A 502 6.16 10.14 -25.73
C GLY A 502 5.70 10.20 -27.18
N VAL A 503 6.63 10.43 -28.12
CA VAL A 503 6.34 10.39 -29.57
C VAL A 503 5.98 8.96 -29.99
N TRP A 504 6.74 7.95 -29.55
CA TRP A 504 6.38 6.54 -29.79
C TRP A 504 4.99 6.21 -29.26
N ALA A 505 4.66 6.63 -28.03
CA ALA A 505 3.32 6.41 -27.47
C ALA A 505 2.20 7.09 -28.28
N ALA A 506 2.49 8.20 -28.97
CA ALA A 506 1.56 8.87 -29.87
C ALA A 506 1.41 8.12 -31.22
N GLU A 507 2.51 7.61 -31.78
CA GLU A 507 2.49 6.78 -33.00
C GLU A 507 1.71 5.47 -32.81
N PHE A 508 1.83 4.83 -31.64
CA PHE A 508 1.03 3.63 -31.29
C PHE A 508 -0.47 3.91 -31.06
N ARG A 509 -0.90 5.18 -31.02
CA ARG A 509 -2.33 5.55 -30.94
C ARG A 509 -3.00 5.71 -32.30
N GLU A 510 -2.25 5.67 -33.41
CA GLU A 510 -2.83 5.53 -34.74
C GLU A 510 -3.54 4.17 -34.82
N PRO A 511 -4.82 4.11 -35.22
CA PRO A 511 -5.56 2.86 -35.25
C PRO A 511 -4.99 1.97 -36.36
N VAL A 512 -4.30 0.90 -35.96
CA VAL A 512 -4.03 -0.24 -36.83
C VAL A 512 -5.39 -0.81 -37.26
N PRO A 513 -5.72 -0.89 -38.56
CA PRO A 513 -6.92 -1.58 -38.98
C PRO A 513 -6.78 -3.04 -38.57
N GLU A 514 -7.77 -3.55 -37.83
CA GLU A 514 -7.88 -4.95 -37.37
C GLU A 514 -7.07 -5.39 -36.14
N ARG A 515 -7.19 -4.70 -34.99
CA ARG A 515 -7.18 -5.39 -33.68
C ARG A 515 -8.23 -4.76 -32.76
N ARG A 516 -9.32 -5.48 -32.49
CA ARG A 516 -10.31 -5.09 -31.47
C ARG A 516 -9.68 -5.21 -30.08
N CYS A 517 -9.02 -4.15 -29.62
CA CYS A 517 -8.81 -3.93 -28.19
C CYS A 517 -10.15 -3.59 -27.54
N TRP A 518 -10.64 -4.47 -26.67
CA TRP A 518 -11.83 -4.23 -25.87
C TRP A 518 -11.48 -3.27 -24.73
N ALA A 519 -11.46 -1.97 -25.04
CA ALA A 519 -11.70 -0.93 -24.05
C ALA A 519 -13.20 -0.63 -24.06
N SER A 520 -13.87 -0.97 -22.96
CA SER A 520 -15.29 -0.72 -22.69
C SER A 520 -15.72 0.69 -23.08
N GLY A 521 -16.55 0.78 -24.12
CA GLY A 521 -17.26 1.98 -24.51
C GLY A 521 -18.48 2.19 -23.61
N LEU A 522 -18.47 3.27 -22.83
CA LEU A 522 -19.66 3.94 -22.33
C LEU A 522 -19.81 5.23 -23.14
N PHE A 523 -20.46 5.13 -24.30
CA PHE A 523 -20.99 6.30 -25.00
C PHE A 523 -22.50 6.31 -24.81
N PHE A 524 -22.97 7.24 -24.00
CA PHE A 524 -24.38 7.60 -23.90
C PHE A 524 -24.84 8.15 -25.26
N GLY A 525 -25.84 7.50 -25.86
CA GLY A 525 -26.56 8.04 -27.00
C GLY A 525 -27.48 9.17 -26.53
N HIS A 526 -27.38 10.35 -27.15
CA HIS A 526 -28.42 11.37 -27.12
C HIS A 526 -28.74 11.81 -28.54
N GLY A 527 -30.00 11.57 -28.92
CA GLY A 527 -30.61 12.02 -30.15
C GLY A 527 -30.75 13.55 -30.18
N ARG A 528 -30.73 14.09 -31.40
CA ARG A 528 -30.92 15.51 -31.72
C ARG A 528 -32.38 15.93 -31.59
N HIS A 529 -32.61 17.10 -30.99
CA HIS A 529 -33.53 18.21 -31.32
C HIS A 529 -33.52 19.16 -30.10
N GLY A 530 -33.59 20.50 -30.10
CA GLY A 530 -33.70 21.58 -31.07
C GLY A 530 -33.52 22.92 -30.31
N ARG A 531 -33.12 23.95 -31.05
CA ARG A 531 -32.88 25.39 -30.78
C ARG A 531 -33.38 26.09 -29.47
N SER A 532 -32.52 26.99 -28.97
CA SER A 532 -32.73 28.45 -28.72
C SER A 532 -32.45 29.02 -27.30
N SER A 533 -31.53 30.00 -27.30
CA SER A 533 -31.49 31.31 -26.62
C SER A 533 -31.33 31.50 -25.09
N HIS A 534 -30.36 32.39 -24.79
CA HIS A 534 -30.18 33.30 -23.63
C HIS A 534 -29.24 32.88 -22.48
N ALA A 535 -28.19 33.70 -22.29
CA ALA A 535 -27.32 33.81 -21.11
C ALA A 535 -27.91 34.86 -20.12
N PRO A 536 -27.51 34.93 -18.82
CA PRO A 536 -26.18 35.44 -18.44
C PRO A 536 -25.49 34.74 -17.24
N GLU A 537 -24.24 35.18 -17.02
CA GLU A 537 -23.22 34.73 -16.07
C GLU A 537 -23.56 34.86 -14.57
N ARG A 538 -23.01 33.92 -13.76
CA ARG A 538 -22.12 34.22 -12.61
C ARG A 538 -21.35 32.98 -12.15
N ALA A 539 -20.07 33.19 -11.90
CA ALA A 539 -19.02 32.22 -11.64
C ALA A 539 -18.88 31.81 -10.16
N ALA A 540 -18.34 30.60 -9.94
CA ALA A 540 -17.08 30.33 -9.21
C ALA A 540 -17.15 29.04 -8.34
N ALA A 541 -16.68 27.91 -8.88
CA ALA A 541 -16.01 26.82 -8.16
C ALA A 541 -15.57 25.71 -9.14
N GLY A 542 -14.26 25.50 -9.26
CA GLY A 542 -13.61 24.48 -10.11
C GLY A 542 -12.19 24.99 -10.39
N VAL A 543 -11.09 24.24 -10.31
CA VAL A 543 -10.83 22.83 -10.63
C VAL A 543 -9.49 22.48 -9.97
N LEU A 544 -9.32 21.24 -9.47
CA LEU A 544 -8.08 20.45 -9.59
C LEU A 544 -8.36 19.00 -9.16
N CYS A 545 -8.98 18.24 -10.06
CA CYS A 545 -8.95 16.78 -10.09
C CYS A 545 -8.91 16.37 -11.57
N GLY A 546 -7.83 15.74 -12.02
CA GLY A 546 -7.67 15.36 -13.42
C GLY A 546 -6.23 15.06 -13.82
N ALA A 547 -5.76 13.84 -13.52
CA ALA A 547 -4.59 13.24 -14.18
C ALA A 547 -4.81 11.74 -14.37
N ALA A 548 -5.94 11.39 -14.97
CA ALA A 548 -6.14 10.12 -15.65
C ALA A 548 -7.25 10.31 -16.71
N CYS A 549 -6.86 10.23 -17.97
CA CYS A 549 -7.72 10.16 -19.16
C CYS A 549 -8.63 11.38 -19.49
N ALA A 550 -8.10 12.31 -20.28
CA ALA A 550 -8.86 13.06 -21.30
C ALA A 550 -7.95 13.36 -22.51
N PRO A 551 -8.47 13.38 -23.75
CA PRO A 551 -7.67 13.46 -24.99
C PRO A 551 -7.16 14.89 -25.22
N ILE A 552 -5.88 15.04 -25.53
CA ILE A 552 -5.31 16.29 -26.04
C ILE A 552 -5.48 16.27 -27.56
N SER A 553 -6.47 16.99 -28.08
CA SER A 553 -6.52 17.34 -29.50
C SER A 553 -5.46 18.42 -29.75
N VAL A 554 -4.34 18.05 -30.37
CA VAL A 554 -3.33 19.01 -30.83
C VAL A 554 -3.73 19.47 -32.22
N GLN A 555 -4.40 20.62 -32.31
CA GLN A 555 -4.34 21.44 -33.52
C GLN A 555 -3.08 22.29 -33.47
N ALA A 556 -2.30 22.24 -34.54
CA ALA A 556 -1.02 22.92 -34.69
C ALA A 556 -1.15 24.44 -34.45
N GLY A 557 -0.56 24.94 -33.37
CA GLY A 557 -0.53 26.37 -33.06
C GLY A 557 0.02 26.77 -31.67
N THR A 558 0.64 25.86 -30.91
CA THR A 558 0.88 26.05 -29.47
C THR A 558 2.36 26.22 -29.06
N ASN A 559 3.22 26.84 -29.88
CA ASN A 559 4.57 27.18 -29.44
C ASN A 559 4.67 28.57 -28.78
N GLU A 560 3.72 29.47 -28.99
CA GLU A 560 3.79 30.83 -28.44
C GLU A 560 3.01 31.00 -27.11
N ALA A 561 1.97 30.20 -26.89
CA ALA A 561 1.16 30.22 -25.66
C ALA A 561 1.90 29.58 -24.45
N ILE A 562 2.77 28.59 -24.69
CA ILE A 562 3.57 27.95 -23.64
C ILE A 562 4.70 28.89 -23.18
N ARG A 563 5.33 29.63 -24.10
CA ARG A 563 6.36 30.64 -23.75
C ARG A 563 5.80 31.80 -22.93
N ARG A 564 4.58 32.28 -23.22
CA ARG A 564 3.95 33.38 -22.45
C ARG A 564 3.50 32.95 -21.05
N ARG A 565 3.09 31.70 -20.83
CA ARG A 565 2.71 31.19 -19.49
C ARG A 565 3.90 30.97 -18.56
N PHE A 566 5.07 30.61 -19.09
CA PHE A 566 6.29 30.45 -18.29
C PHE A 566 6.91 31.78 -17.86
N SER A 567 6.85 32.82 -18.70
CA SER A 567 7.36 34.16 -18.35
C SER A 567 6.53 34.83 -17.24
N ALA A 568 5.21 34.61 -17.21
CA ALA A 568 4.33 35.17 -16.17
C ALA A 568 4.55 34.53 -14.77
N ALA A 569 4.99 33.26 -14.71
CA ALA A 569 5.22 32.56 -13.44
C ALA A 569 6.53 32.99 -12.74
N GLN A 570 7.55 33.45 -13.50
CA GLN A 570 8.81 33.94 -12.93
C GLN A 570 8.67 35.32 -12.27
N THR A 571 7.78 36.19 -12.77
CA THR A 571 7.57 37.53 -12.20
C THR A 571 6.78 37.51 -10.89
N SER A 572 5.94 36.50 -10.66
CA SER A 572 5.14 36.35 -9.42
C SER A 572 5.94 35.80 -8.24
N PHE A 573 7.10 35.16 -8.47
CA PHE A 573 7.92 34.59 -7.39
C PHE A 573 8.87 35.61 -6.73
N HIS A 574 9.14 36.75 -7.36
CA HIS A 574 10.04 37.79 -6.82
C HIS A 574 9.35 38.83 -5.92
N SER A 575 8.01 38.90 -5.84
CA SER A 575 7.31 39.88 -4.98
C SER A 575 6.81 39.33 -3.63
N ALA A 576 6.91 38.01 -3.38
CA ALA A 576 6.42 37.40 -2.14
C ALA A 576 7.46 37.32 -0.99
N ARG A 577 8.67 37.86 -1.19
CA ARG A 577 9.66 38.06 -0.12
C ARG A 577 9.80 39.54 0.20
N THR A 578 8.78 40.15 0.81
CA THR A 578 8.96 41.31 1.70
C THR A 578 7.66 41.63 2.44
N ARG A 579 7.78 41.79 3.77
CA ARG A 579 6.83 42.40 4.72
C ARG A 579 5.75 41.50 5.34
N SER A 580 6.00 41.13 6.61
CA SER A 580 5.03 41.40 7.68
C SER A 580 5.74 41.56 9.04
N ARG A 581 5.58 42.75 9.64
CA ARG A 581 5.69 43.04 11.08
C ARG A 581 4.28 43.46 11.55
N PRO A 582 3.91 43.24 12.82
CA PRO A 582 2.52 43.19 13.25
C PRO A 582 1.97 44.58 13.61
N ARG A 583 0.67 44.82 13.37
CA ARG A 583 -0.07 45.91 14.01
C ARG A 583 -1.43 45.45 14.53
N ARG A 584 -1.72 46.00 15.72
CA ARG A 584 -2.76 45.66 16.69
C ARG A 584 -4.19 45.93 16.17
N LEU A 585 -5.11 45.08 16.59
CA LEU A 585 -6.56 45.33 16.59
C LEU A 585 -6.90 46.48 17.55
N ASN A 586 -7.81 47.36 17.13
CA ASN A 586 -8.67 48.12 18.02
C ASN A 586 -10.10 48.10 17.48
N TRP A 587 -11.03 47.78 18.38
CA TRP A 587 -12.48 47.70 18.17
C TRP A 587 -13.11 49.10 18.06
N ARG A 588 -14.15 49.25 17.21
CA ARG A 588 -15.44 49.90 17.54
C ARG A 588 -16.46 49.89 16.39
N ASN A 589 -17.65 49.41 16.77
CA ASN A 589 -19.05 49.47 16.31
C ASN A 589 -19.53 50.25 15.05
N PRO A 590 -20.71 49.83 14.50
CA PRO A 590 -21.28 50.27 13.22
C PRO A 590 -22.31 51.40 13.37
N ALA A 591 -22.50 52.18 12.29
CA ALA A 591 -23.73 52.93 12.06
C ALA A 591 -23.90 53.23 10.55
N ARG A 592 -25.13 52.99 10.07
CA ARG A 592 -25.97 53.76 9.11
C ARG A 592 -25.24 54.46 7.95
N SER A 593 -25.61 54.25 6.69
CA SER A 593 -26.95 54.28 6.08
C SER A 593 -26.93 53.60 4.72
#